data_AF-A0A956KTU1-F1
#
_entry.id   AF-A0A956KTU1-F1
#
_cell.length_a   1.000
_cell.length_b   1.000
_cell.length_c   1.000
_cell.angle_alpha   90.00
_cell.angle_beta   90.00
_cell.angle_gamma   90.00
#
_symmetry.space_group_name_H-M   'P 1'
#
loop_
_entity.id
_entity.type
_entity.pdbx_description
1 polymer ?
#
loop_
_entity_poly.entity_id
_entity_poly.type
_entity_poly.pdbx_seq_one_letter_code
_entity_poly.pdbx_strand_id
1 'polypeptide(L)'
;MIGSQVELGQLVKLCREHRGLTQEQLAGALELSRTAVAHLEQGLRLPEPGGLRRLCEHLGLPEVLWAGFIPKPSLYPMSVHCHCRTYYTEPAGSAEDERRVALVRAIRSGEPWKDGRRVFEDPYGTGARRLRKTFPRLFLARTFVPVPPPFEAGDEPSEPSEPSEPSEPSKSWVSQRLAQAYAAEGTGCRVVPLFRRARPLRRPAGRKAGRRPTVADHLATLRLLEEHVPPGVVLVDDVVHLGSALMACATRLTHLGWQGQVDALVVAHVREANVGEPADGRELIFGWDGKWDYPVWSG
;
A
#
# COMPACT_ATOMS: atom_id res chain seq x y z
N MET A 1 -20.01 -3.23 0.26
CA MET A 1 -18.78 -3.65 -0.44
C MET A 1 -17.91 -4.31 0.61
N ILE A 2 -17.39 -5.52 0.40
CA ILE A 2 -16.64 -6.22 1.45
C ILE A 2 -15.35 -5.48 1.68
N GLY A 3 -15.33 -4.73 2.77
CA GLY A 3 -14.08 -4.29 3.29
C GLY A 3 -13.37 -5.49 3.90
N SER A 4 -13.84 -5.95 5.07
CA SER A 4 -13.10 -6.61 6.16
C SER A 4 -13.23 -8.10 6.19
N GLN A 5 -12.39 -8.74 7.00
CA GLN A 5 -12.55 -10.15 7.33
C GLN A 5 -13.94 -10.41 7.91
N VAL A 6 -14.47 -9.48 8.71
CA VAL A 6 -15.85 -9.50 9.22
C VAL A 6 -16.86 -9.41 8.08
N GLU A 7 -16.71 -8.45 7.17
CA GLU A 7 -17.63 -8.31 6.03
C GLU A 7 -17.53 -9.49 5.05
N LEU A 8 -16.34 -10.08 4.87
CA LEU A 8 -16.14 -11.30 4.08
C LEU A 8 -16.87 -12.47 4.73
N GLY A 9 -16.69 -12.63 6.05
CA GLY A 9 -17.40 -13.61 6.85
C GLY A 9 -18.91 -13.49 6.75
N GLN A 10 -19.42 -12.26 6.84
CA GLN A 10 -20.85 -11.96 6.66
C GLN A 10 -21.34 -12.30 5.25
N LEU A 11 -20.56 -11.99 4.20
CA LEU A 11 -20.95 -12.36 2.84
C LEU A 11 -20.95 -13.88 2.64
N VAL A 12 -19.91 -14.56 3.14
CA VAL A 12 -19.83 -16.03 3.13
C VAL A 12 -21.05 -16.64 3.79
N LYS A 13 -21.41 -16.15 4.99
CA LYS A 13 -22.60 -16.55 5.72
C LYS A 13 -23.87 -16.36 4.89
N LEU A 14 -24.06 -15.17 4.32
CA LEU A 14 -25.23 -14.83 3.51
C LEU A 14 -25.35 -15.73 2.28
N CYS A 15 -24.26 -15.96 1.54
CA CYS A 15 -24.25 -16.83 0.37
C CYS A 15 -24.48 -18.30 0.73
N ARG A 16 -23.96 -18.77 1.87
CA ARG A 16 -24.22 -20.11 2.40
C ARG A 16 -25.71 -20.29 2.73
N GLU A 17 -26.28 -19.36 3.47
CA GLU A 17 -27.68 -19.40 3.92
C GLU A 17 -28.66 -19.30 2.74
N HIS A 18 -28.35 -18.45 1.74
CA HIS A 18 -29.13 -18.36 0.51
C HIS A 18 -29.19 -19.70 -0.26
N ARG A 19 -28.15 -20.52 -0.14
CA ARG A 19 -28.09 -21.87 -0.73
C ARG A 19 -28.69 -22.96 0.17
N GLY A 20 -29.25 -22.60 1.33
CA GLY A 20 -29.85 -23.55 2.27
C GLY A 20 -28.84 -24.48 2.95
N LEU A 21 -27.55 -24.13 2.96
CA LEU A 21 -26.50 -24.95 3.54
C LEU A 21 -26.31 -24.60 5.02
N THR A 22 -26.15 -25.62 5.88
CA THR A 22 -25.62 -25.44 7.23
C THR A 22 -24.10 -25.28 7.19
N GLN A 23 -23.49 -24.76 8.27
CA GLN A 23 -22.03 -24.70 8.40
C GLN A 23 -21.39 -26.09 8.29
N GLU A 24 -22.03 -27.11 8.86
CA GLU A 24 -21.58 -28.50 8.81
C GLU A 24 -21.57 -29.05 7.37
N GLN A 25 -22.65 -28.80 6.62
CA GLN A 25 -22.75 -29.24 5.22
C GLN A 25 -21.71 -28.56 4.32
N LEU A 26 -21.52 -27.23 4.48
CA LEU A 26 -20.50 -26.50 3.73
C LEU A 26 -19.09 -27.00 4.08
N ALA A 27 -18.81 -27.21 5.37
CA ALA A 27 -17.53 -27.71 5.84
C ALA A 27 -17.24 -29.12 5.28
N GLY A 28 -18.22 -30.02 5.36
CA GLY A 28 -18.12 -31.38 4.82
C GLY A 28 -17.90 -31.43 3.31
N ALA A 29 -18.54 -30.55 2.55
CA ALA A 29 -18.38 -30.48 1.08
C ALA A 29 -16.97 -30.04 0.63
N LEU A 30 -16.18 -29.43 1.52
CA LEU A 30 -14.90 -28.80 1.19
C LEU A 30 -13.72 -29.35 2.00
N GLU A 31 -13.94 -30.41 2.77
CA GLU A 31 -12.95 -31.00 3.69
C GLU A 31 -12.40 -29.96 4.69
N LEU A 32 -13.25 -29.04 5.12
CA LEU A 32 -12.94 -28.06 6.17
C LEU A 32 -13.56 -28.47 7.49
N SER A 33 -13.08 -27.91 8.60
CA SER A 33 -13.77 -28.07 9.89
C SER A 33 -14.95 -27.09 9.99
N ARG A 34 -16.05 -27.52 10.62
CA ARG A 34 -17.18 -26.64 10.95
C ARG A 34 -16.72 -25.38 11.71
N THR A 35 -15.77 -25.55 12.63
CA THR A 35 -15.19 -24.45 13.42
C THR A 35 -14.46 -23.44 12.54
N ALA A 36 -13.73 -23.87 11.51
CA ALA A 36 -13.09 -22.95 10.56
C ALA A 36 -14.12 -22.10 9.81
N VAL A 37 -15.22 -22.71 9.35
CA VAL A 37 -16.34 -21.99 8.71
C VAL A 37 -16.98 -21.01 9.70
N ALA A 38 -17.24 -21.44 10.94
CA ALA A 38 -17.83 -20.58 11.97
C ALA A 38 -16.94 -19.37 12.31
N HIS A 39 -15.63 -19.58 12.50
CA HIS A 39 -14.68 -18.49 12.77
C HIS A 39 -14.55 -17.53 11.60
N LEU A 40 -14.59 -18.03 10.36
CA LEU A 40 -14.61 -17.19 9.17
C LEU A 40 -15.87 -16.31 9.17
N GLU A 41 -17.05 -16.89 9.35
CA GLU A 41 -18.33 -16.17 9.34
C GLU A 41 -18.45 -15.11 10.44
N GLN A 42 -17.80 -15.35 11.58
CA GLN A 42 -17.70 -14.38 12.68
C GLN A 42 -16.62 -13.32 12.46
N GLY A 43 -15.84 -13.43 11.39
CA GLY A 43 -14.72 -12.55 11.11
C GLY A 43 -13.54 -12.73 12.06
N LEU A 44 -13.47 -13.84 12.80
CA LEU A 44 -12.42 -14.11 13.80
C LEU A 44 -11.14 -14.65 13.17
N ARG A 45 -11.25 -15.55 12.19
CA ARG A 45 -10.09 -16.16 11.54
C ARG A 45 -10.38 -16.57 10.10
N LEU A 46 -9.42 -16.35 9.21
CA LEU A 46 -9.45 -16.90 7.86
C LEU A 46 -9.00 -18.38 7.86
N PRO A 47 -9.64 -19.27 7.08
CA PRO A 47 -9.09 -20.58 6.76
C PRO A 47 -7.72 -20.45 6.09
N GLU A 48 -6.97 -21.55 5.99
CA GLU A 48 -5.76 -21.56 5.18
C GLU A 48 -6.05 -21.16 3.71
N PRO A 49 -5.09 -20.57 2.97
CA PRO A 49 -5.29 -20.06 1.62
C PRO A 49 -6.07 -20.95 0.66
N GLY A 50 -5.74 -22.25 0.63
CA GLY A 50 -6.43 -23.23 -0.21
C GLY A 50 -7.88 -23.46 0.22
N GLY A 51 -8.13 -23.53 1.54
CA GLY A 51 -9.46 -23.66 2.11
C GLY A 51 -10.35 -22.45 1.80
N LEU A 52 -9.84 -21.23 1.99
CA LEU A 52 -10.58 -20.01 1.69
C LEU A 52 -10.95 -19.91 0.20
N ARG A 53 -10.00 -20.22 -0.69
CA ARG A 53 -10.25 -20.25 -2.15
C ARG A 53 -11.37 -21.23 -2.50
N ARG A 54 -11.24 -22.51 -2.10
CA ARG A 54 -12.23 -23.55 -2.38
C ARG A 54 -13.61 -23.14 -1.86
N LEU A 55 -13.68 -22.56 -0.67
CA LEU A 55 -14.93 -22.08 -0.07
C LEU A 55 -15.58 -20.96 -0.88
N CYS A 56 -14.83 -19.92 -1.22
CA CYS A 56 -15.39 -18.79 -1.96
C CYS A 56 -15.80 -19.17 -3.39
N GLU A 57 -15.02 -20.01 -4.07
CA GLU A 57 -15.35 -20.56 -5.39
C GLU A 57 -16.60 -21.43 -5.33
N HIS A 58 -16.72 -22.32 -4.33
CA HIS A 58 -17.90 -23.15 -4.14
C HIS A 58 -19.17 -22.30 -3.96
N LEU A 59 -19.08 -21.21 -3.19
CA LEU A 59 -20.18 -20.26 -2.99
C LEU A 59 -20.41 -19.31 -4.18
N GLY A 60 -19.61 -19.39 -5.24
CA GLY A 60 -19.74 -18.56 -6.43
C GLY A 60 -19.36 -17.09 -6.20
N LEU A 61 -18.51 -16.81 -5.22
CA LEU A 61 -18.04 -15.46 -4.92
C LEU A 61 -16.97 -15.02 -5.92
N PRO A 62 -17.12 -13.86 -6.59
CA PRO A 62 -16.11 -13.33 -7.50
C PRO A 62 -14.75 -13.16 -6.83
N GLU A 63 -13.68 -13.58 -7.52
CA GLU A 63 -12.27 -13.54 -7.03
C GLU A 63 -11.88 -12.18 -6.44
N VAL A 64 -12.34 -11.08 -7.06
CA VAL A 64 -12.07 -9.71 -6.64
C VAL A 64 -12.47 -9.42 -5.18
N LEU A 65 -13.44 -10.17 -4.63
CA LEU A 65 -13.94 -9.96 -3.27
C LEU A 65 -13.08 -10.62 -2.19
N TRP A 66 -12.32 -11.67 -2.53
CA TRP A 66 -11.65 -12.51 -1.53
C TRP A 66 -10.16 -12.73 -1.77
N ALA A 67 -9.65 -12.57 -3.00
CA ALA A 67 -8.25 -12.87 -3.31
C ALA A 67 -7.25 -12.00 -2.53
N GLY A 68 -7.63 -10.78 -2.13
CA GLY A 68 -6.80 -9.92 -1.29
C GLY A 68 -6.56 -10.45 0.14
N PHE A 69 -7.39 -11.40 0.61
CA PHE A 69 -7.25 -12.03 1.92
C PHE A 69 -6.32 -13.25 1.89
N ILE A 70 -5.89 -13.68 0.69
CA ILE A 70 -4.94 -14.78 0.54
C ILE A 70 -3.53 -14.19 0.42
N PRO A 71 -2.64 -14.41 1.39
CA PRO A 71 -1.24 -14.02 1.25
C PRO A 71 -0.61 -14.77 0.08
N LYS A 72 0.14 -14.07 -0.77
CA LYS A 72 0.96 -14.71 -1.80
C LYS A 72 2.15 -15.42 -1.13
N PRO A 73 2.62 -16.57 -1.67
CA PRO A 73 3.83 -17.20 -1.19
C PRO A 73 5.00 -16.21 -1.16
N SER A 74 5.71 -16.21 -0.05
CA SER A 74 6.77 -15.24 0.26
C SER A 74 7.95 -15.99 0.85
N LEU A 75 9.17 -15.66 0.43
CA LEU A 75 10.39 -16.19 1.06
C LEU A 75 10.59 -15.64 2.48
N TYR A 76 9.85 -14.60 2.85
CA TYR A 76 10.01 -13.85 4.09
C TYR A 76 8.71 -13.87 4.91
N PRO A 77 8.80 -13.86 6.24
CA PRO A 77 7.62 -13.81 7.12
C PRO A 77 6.79 -12.54 6.92
N MET A 78 7.42 -11.45 6.48
CA MET A 78 6.75 -10.22 6.06
C MET A 78 7.09 -9.90 4.61
N SER A 79 6.08 -9.61 3.80
CA SER A 79 6.26 -9.10 2.45
C SER A 79 5.29 -7.98 2.09
N VAL A 80 5.74 -7.10 1.20
CA VAL A 80 4.93 -6.05 0.56
C VAL A 80 5.06 -6.19 -0.94
N HIS A 81 3.93 -6.35 -1.60
CA HIS A 81 3.84 -6.41 -3.05
C HIS A 81 3.65 -4.99 -3.59
N CYS A 82 4.74 -4.43 -4.09
CA CYS A 82 4.81 -3.05 -4.53
C CYS A 82 4.60 -2.96 -6.04
N HIS A 83 3.48 -2.34 -6.40
CA HIS A 83 3.02 -2.14 -7.77
C HIS A 83 3.42 -0.74 -8.22
N CYS A 84 4.36 -0.68 -9.15
CA CYS A 84 4.85 0.58 -9.70
C CYS A 84 4.91 0.50 -11.22
N ARG A 85 4.79 1.66 -11.86
CA ARG A 85 4.91 1.76 -13.32
C ARG A 85 6.16 2.53 -13.75
N THR A 86 6.57 3.50 -12.94
CA THR A 86 7.71 4.35 -13.27
C THR A 86 8.95 3.90 -12.54
N TYR A 87 10.04 3.69 -13.27
CA TYR A 87 11.37 3.62 -12.67
C TYR A 87 12.02 5.00 -12.74
N TYR A 88 12.52 5.47 -11.61
CA TYR A 88 13.24 6.72 -11.52
C TYR A 88 14.73 6.44 -11.68
N THR A 89 15.28 6.77 -12.85
CA THR A 89 16.73 6.91 -13.06
C THR A 89 17.08 8.25 -13.64
N GLU A 90 18.09 8.87 -13.03
CA GLU A 90 18.79 9.98 -13.65
C GLU A 90 20.15 9.48 -14.16
N PRO A 91 20.53 9.81 -15.41
CA PRO A 91 19.71 10.50 -16.43
C PRO A 91 18.65 9.58 -17.08
N ALA A 92 17.60 10.19 -17.64
CA ALA A 92 16.59 9.48 -18.44
C ALA A 92 17.20 9.04 -19.78
N GLY A 93 16.94 7.81 -20.20
CA GLY A 93 17.50 7.25 -21.45
C GLY A 93 16.64 7.51 -22.69
N SER A 94 15.34 7.80 -22.51
CA SER A 94 14.36 8.00 -23.59
C SER A 94 13.41 9.18 -23.32
N ALA A 95 12.73 9.67 -24.37
CA ALA A 95 11.72 10.72 -24.23
C ALA A 95 10.52 10.27 -23.35
N GLU A 96 10.22 8.97 -23.32
CA GLU A 96 9.21 8.44 -22.41
C GLU A 96 9.70 8.48 -20.95
N ASP A 97 10.96 8.14 -20.70
CA ASP A 97 11.57 8.25 -19.37
C ASP A 97 11.61 9.69 -18.88
N GLU A 98 11.90 10.66 -19.76
CA GLU A 98 11.84 12.08 -19.41
C GLU A 98 10.43 12.49 -18.99
N ARG A 99 9.39 12.05 -19.72
CA ARG A 99 7.99 12.31 -19.35
C ARG A 99 7.61 11.66 -18.03
N ARG A 100 8.10 10.45 -17.76
CA ARG A 100 7.89 9.73 -16.51
C ARG A 100 8.56 10.43 -15.33
N VAL A 101 9.83 10.84 -15.48
CA VAL A 101 10.57 11.63 -14.47
C VAL A 101 9.88 12.97 -14.24
N ALA A 102 9.41 13.64 -15.29
CA ALA A 102 8.65 14.88 -15.15
C ALA A 102 7.34 14.70 -14.35
N LEU A 103 6.61 13.60 -14.59
CA LEU A 103 5.41 13.28 -13.82
C LEU A 103 5.73 13.06 -12.34
N VAL A 104 6.77 12.28 -12.04
CA VAL A 104 7.22 12.03 -10.65
C VAL A 104 7.59 13.35 -9.97
N ARG A 105 8.35 14.22 -10.64
CA ARG A 105 8.72 15.53 -10.10
C ARG A 105 7.48 16.40 -9.83
N ALA A 106 6.53 16.46 -10.76
CA ALA A 106 5.28 17.21 -10.60
C ALA A 106 4.43 16.70 -9.43
N ILE A 107 4.37 15.37 -9.22
CA ILE A 107 3.67 14.78 -8.07
C ILE A 107 4.35 15.16 -6.75
N ARG A 108 5.69 15.13 -6.70
CA ARG A 108 6.47 15.43 -5.49
C ARG A 108 6.41 16.90 -5.10
N SER A 109 6.53 17.81 -6.05
CA SER A 109 6.37 19.25 -5.79
C SER A 109 4.92 19.64 -5.55
N GLY A 110 3.97 18.87 -6.10
CA GLY A 110 2.58 19.29 -6.22
C GLY A 110 2.38 20.41 -7.24
N GLU A 111 3.42 20.75 -8.01
CA GLU A 111 3.38 21.81 -9.01
C GLU A 111 3.21 21.20 -10.40
N PRO A 112 2.19 21.60 -11.16
CA PRO A 112 1.96 21.11 -12.52
C PRO A 112 2.90 21.71 -13.57
N TRP A 113 3.88 22.53 -13.18
CA TRP A 113 4.65 23.39 -14.07
C TRP A 113 6.12 22.97 -14.14
N LYS A 114 6.76 23.19 -15.31
CA LYS A 114 8.19 23.10 -15.52
C LYS A 114 8.61 24.21 -16.49
N ASP A 115 9.62 25.01 -16.13
CA ASP A 115 10.13 26.11 -16.96
C ASP A 115 9.02 27.07 -17.44
N GLY A 116 8.07 27.38 -16.56
CA GLY A 116 6.92 28.26 -16.87
C GLY A 116 5.83 27.63 -17.75
N ARG A 117 5.96 26.36 -18.14
CA ARG A 117 4.96 25.62 -18.94
C ARG A 117 4.23 24.60 -18.09
N ARG A 118 2.90 24.53 -18.23
CA ARG A 118 2.07 23.49 -17.58
C ARG A 118 2.36 22.15 -18.25
N VAL A 119 2.94 21.21 -17.52
CA VAL A 119 3.28 19.86 -18.03
C VAL A 119 2.14 18.88 -17.77
N PHE A 120 1.45 19.01 -16.63
CA PHE A 120 0.32 18.16 -16.28
C PHE A 120 -0.84 19.00 -15.74
N GLU A 121 -2.08 18.74 -16.17
CA GLU A 121 -3.22 19.48 -15.64
C GLU A 121 -3.49 19.10 -14.18
N ASP A 122 -3.49 17.78 -13.94
CA ASP A 122 -3.63 17.11 -12.66
C ASP A 122 -2.60 15.95 -12.62
N PRO A 123 -1.43 16.15 -11.98
CA PRO A 123 -0.40 15.11 -11.91
C PRO A 123 -0.86 13.90 -11.09
N TYR A 124 -1.69 14.09 -10.06
CA TYR A 124 -2.17 13.00 -9.19
C TYR A 124 -3.17 12.10 -9.93
N GLY A 125 -4.20 12.67 -10.56
CA GLY A 125 -5.15 11.89 -11.35
C GLY A 125 -4.51 11.26 -12.59
N THR A 126 -3.50 11.92 -13.19
CA THR A 126 -2.72 11.31 -14.28
C THR A 126 -1.98 10.06 -13.80
N GLY A 127 -1.32 10.12 -12.63
CA GLY A 127 -0.71 8.95 -11.99
C GLY A 127 -1.74 7.86 -11.66
N ALA A 128 -2.89 8.24 -11.11
CA ALA A 128 -3.98 7.35 -10.74
C ALA A 128 -4.53 6.56 -11.94
N ARG A 129 -4.90 7.24 -13.04
CA ARG A 129 -5.40 6.60 -14.26
C ARG A 129 -4.38 5.63 -14.86
N ARG A 130 -3.09 5.99 -14.84
CA ARG A 130 -2.02 5.12 -15.33
C ARG A 130 -1.90 3.84 -14.52
N LEU A 131 -1.91 3.93 -13.20
CA LEU A 131 -1.84 2.77 -12.31
C LEU A 131 -3.11 1.93 -12.38
N ARG A 132 -4.29 2.54 -12.44
CA ARG A 132 -5.57 1.82 -12.61
C ARG A 132 -5.60 1.00 -13.89
N LYS A 133 -5.10 1.56 -15.00
CA LYS A 133 -5.02 0.84 -16.28
C LYS A 133 -4.13 -0.40 -16.17
N THR A 134 -3.02 -0.30 -15.43
CA THR A 134 -2.05 -1.40 -15.28
C THR A 134 -2.49 -2.43 -14.22
N PHE A 135 -3.06 -1.97 -13.11
CA PHE A 135 -3.42 -2.79 -11.95
C PHE A 135 -4.90 -2.61 -11.56
N PRO A 136 -5.86 -2.90 -12.46
CA PRO A 136 -7.28 -2.56 -12.26
C PRO A 136 -7.88 -3.22 -11.01
N ARG A 137 -7.39 -4.41 -10.62
CA ARG A 137 -7.84 -5.14 -9.43
C ARG A 137 -7.57 -4.39 -8.11
N LEU A 138 -6.55 -3.51 -8.07
CA LEU A 138 -6.23 -2.69 -6.88
C LEU A 138 -7.10 -1.44 -6.76
N PHE A 139 -7.94 -1.16 -7.76
CA PHE A 139 -8.85 -0.02 -7.80
C PHE A 139 -10.32 -0.44 -7.60
N LEU A 140 -10.54 -1.62 -7.02
CA LEU A 140 -11.86 -2.16 -6.72
C LEU A 140 -11.92 -2.50 -5.23
N ALA A 141 -12.81 -1.82 -4.50
CA ALA A 141 -13.07 -2.13 -3.10
C ALA A 141 -11.85 -2.11 -2.16
N ARG A 142 -10.88 -1.22 -2.43
CA ARG A 142 -9.65 -1.13 -1.62
C ARG A 142 -9.69 0.04 -0.63
N THR A 143 -9.01 -0.15 0.49
CA THR A 143 -8.71 0.93 1.41
C THR A 143 -7.28 1.40 1.15
N PHE A 144 -7.14 2.59 0.57
CA PHE A 144 -5.85 3.23 0.38
C PHE A 144 -5.36 3.85 1.68
N VAL A 145 -4.18 3.40 2.13
CA VAL A 145 -3.55 3.84 3.37
C VAL A 145 -2.28 4.61 3.03
N PRO A 146 -2.29 5.95 3.13
CA PRO A 146 -1.14 6.76 2.78
C PRO A 146 0.00 6.56 3.78
N VAL A 147 1.21 6.39 3.25
CA VAL A 147 2.43 6.26 4.05
C VAL A 147 2.84 7.66 4.53
N PRO A 148 3.02 7.89 5.84
CA PRO A 148 3.35 9.21 6.36
C PRO A 148 4.80 9.57 6.00
N PRO A 149 5.06 10.84 5.59
CA PRO A 149 6.36 11.26 5.12
C PRO A 149 7.41 11.09 6.21
N PRO A 150 8.66 10.70 5.87
CA PRO A 150 9.72 10.49 6.85
C PRO A 150 10.13 11.77 7.61
N PHE A 151 9.95 12.94 6.99
CA PHE A 151 10.40 14.23 7.49
C PHE A 151 9.24 15.22 7.54
N GLU A 152 9.39 16.31 8.31
CA GLU A 152 8.39 17.37 8.36
C GLU A 152 8.23 18.09 7.02
N ALA A 153 7.00 18.48 6.73
CA ALA A 153 6.64 19.24 5.53
C ALA A 153 7.07 20.70 5.72
N GLY A 154 8.35 20.99 5.55
CA GLY A 154 8.88 22.34 5.78
C GLY A 154 10.41 22.42 5.90
N ASP A 155 11.10 21.30 6.14
CA ASP A 155 12.57 21.26 6.24
C ASP A 155 13.28 21.37 4.86
N GLU A 156 12.96 22.36 4.04
CA GLU A 156 14.06 23.05 3.35
C GLU A 156 14.63 24.04 4.37
N PRO A 157 15.96 24.18 4.50
CA PRO A 157 16.56 25.07 5.49
C PRO A 157 16.09 26.50 5.22
N SER A 158 15.03 26.90 5.91
CA SER A 158 14.59 28.27 6.06
C SER A 158 15.10 28.71 7.43
N GLU A 159 15.63 29.93 7.48
CA GLU A 159 16.21 30.50 8.69
C GLU A 159 15.25 30.43 9.89
N PRO A 160 15.77 30.29 11.11
CA PRO A 160 14.94 30.08 12.30
C PRO A 160 13.93 31.23 12.43
N SER A 161 12.65 30.90 12.34
CA SER A 161 11.54 31.81 12.61
C SER A 161 10.79 31.35 13.86
N GLU A 162 10.34 32.33 14.63
CA GLU A 162 9.72 32.18 15.96
C GLU A 162 8.42 31.36 15.94
N PRO A 163 8.05 30.71 17.07
CA PRO A 163 6.89 29.84 17.16
C PRO A 163 5.59 30.63 16.94
N SER A 164 4.97 30.41 15.78
CA SER A 164 3.69 31.01 15.41
C SER A 164 2.53 30.06 15.77
N GLU A 165 1.37 30.67 16.07
CA GLU A 165 0.07 30.09 16.45
C GLU A 165 -0.44 28.91 15.58
N PRO A 166 -1.46 28.14 16.03
CA PRO A 166 -1.84 26.86 15.44
C PRO A 166 -2.25 27.02 13.97
N SER A 167 -1.38 26.56 13.07
CA SER A 167 -1.58 26.62 11.63
C SER A 167 -2.86 25.91 11.16
N GLU A 168 -3.53 26.53 10.19
CA GLU A 168 -4.60 26.02 9.34
C GLU A 168 -4.49 24.52 8.94
N PRO A 169 -5.61 23.85 8.57
CA PRO A 169 -5.67 22.42 8.32
C PRO A 169 -4.52 21.94 7.42
N SER A 170 -3.67 21.14 8.06
CA SER A 170 -2.40 20.58 7.59
C SER A 170 -2.28 20.43 6.07
N LYS A 171 -1.21 21.00 5.50
CA LYS A 171 -0.72 20.72 4.14
C LYS A 171 -0.73 19.20 3.87
N SER A 172 -1.70 18.74 3.09
CA SER A 172 -1.88 17.31 2.80
C SER A 172 -0.62 16.73 2.15
N TRP A 173 -0.09 15.65 2.69
CA TRP A 173 1.13 15.01 2.19
C TRP A 173 0.95 14.44 0.77
N VAL A 174 2.05 14.25 0.03
CA VAL A 174 2.01 13.73 -1.35
C VAL A 174 1.32 12.36 -1.41
N SER A 175 1.66 11.44 -0.51
CA SER A 175 1.02 10.13 -0.38
C SER A 175 -0.48 10.22 -0.08
N GLN A 176 -0.91 11.17 0.75
CA GLN A 176 -2.33 11.42 1.03
C GLN A 176 -3.08 11.87 -0.23
N ARG A 177 -2.51 12.82 -0.98
CA ARG A 177 -3.09 13.32 -2.24
C ARG A 177 -3.16 12.24 -3.30
N LEU A 178 -2.12 11.39 -3.39
CA LEU A 178 -2.13 10.22 -4.26
C LEU A 178 -3.23 9.23 -3.87
N ALA A 179 -3.36 8.91 -2.58
CA ALA A 179 -4.40 8.01 -2.10
C ALA A 179 -5.80 8.53 -2.43
N GLN A 180 -6.02 9.84 -2.29
CA GLN A 180 -7.28 10.50 -2.67
C GLN A 180 -7.55 10.40 -4.17
N ALA A 181 -6.56 10.68 -5.02
CA ALA A 181 -6.69 10.52 -6.46
C ALA A 181 -6.95 9.05 -6.86
N TYR A 182 -6.32 8.09 -6.18
CA TYR A 182 -6.53 6.66 -6.43
C TYR A 182 -7.94 6.24 -6.01
N ALA A 183 -8.43 6.72 -4.87
CA ALA A 183 -9.79 6.46 -4.42
C ALA A 183 -10.83 7.02 -5.39
N ALA A 184 -10.61 8.24 -5.91
CA ALA A 184 -11.50 8.89 -6.87
C ALA A 184 -11.59 8.14 -8.22
N GLU A 185 -10.50 7.51 -8.64
CA GLU A 185 -10.47 6.68 -9.86
C GLU A 185 -10.98 5.24 -9.62
N GLY A 186 -11.06 4.79 -8.37
CA GLY A 186 -11.46 3.44 -8.00
C GLY A 186 -12.96 3.30 -7.70
N THR A 187 -13.49 2.10 -7.88
CA THR A 187 -14.90 1.81 -7.55
C THR A 187 -15.01 1.36 -6.10
N GLY A 188 -15.66 2.18 -5.28
CA GLY A 188 -15.83 2.00 -3.83
C GLY A 188 -14.52 1.84 -3.07
N CYS A 189 -13.46 2.45 -3.60
CA CYS A 189 -12.25 2.66 -2.84
C CYS A 189 -12.45 3.81 -1.84
N ARG A 190 -11.69 3.80 -0.76
CA ARG A 190 -11.67 4.87 0.25
C ARG A 190 -10.26 5.12 0.73
N VAL A 191 -10.05 6.27 1.36
CA VAL A 191 -8.78 6.62 2.00
C VAL A 191 -8.92 6.56 3.51
N VAL A 192 -8.02 5.86 4.18
CA VAL A 192 -7.96 5.82 5.65
C VAL A 192 -6.52 6.09 6.09
N PRO A 193 -6.23 7.26 6.71
CA PRO A 193 -4.92 7.54 7.27
C PRO A 193 -4.75 6.74 8.57
N LEU A 194 -4.16 5.55 8.48
CA LEU A 194 -3.92 4.70 9.66
C LEU A 194 -2.67 5.06 10.45
N PHE A 195 -1.74 5.77 9.81
CA PHE A 195 -0.43 6.04 10.39
C PHE A 195 -0.18 7.53 10.51
N ARG A 196 0.42 7.90 11.63
CA ARG A 196 1.14 9.18 11.79
C ARG A 196 2.53 8.92 12.31
N ARG A 197 3.41 9.92 12.20
CA ARG A 197 4.67 9.89 12.95
C ARG A 197 4.50 10.63 14.27
N ALA A 198 4.98 10.02 15.36
CA ALA A 198 5.10 10.69 16.66
C ALA A 198 6.18 11.77 16.66
N ARG A 199 7.19 11.62 15.79
CA ARG A 199 8.27 12.58 15.57
C ARG A 199 8.88 12.37 14.18
N PRO A 200 9.47 13.41 13.56
CA PRO A 200 10.20 13.27 12.30
C PRO A 200 11.38 12.31 12.45
N LEU A 201 11.76 11.65 11.36
CA LEU A 201 13.05 10.95 11.32
C LEU A 201 14.18 11.96 11.27
N ARG A 202 15.24 11.71 12.04
CA ARG A 202 16.43 12.56 11.95
C ARG A 202 17.06 12.41 10.58
N ARG A 203 17.19 13.51 9.84
CA ARG A 203 18.07 13.54 8.68
C ARG A 203 19.52 13.39 9.18
N PRO A 204 20.33 12.50 8.60
CA PRO A 204 21.75 12.49 8.89
C PRO A 204 22.34 13.86 8.56
N ALA A 205 23.17 14.41 9.44
CA ALA A 205 23.81 15.70 9.21
C ALA A 205 24.81 15.57 8.04
N GLY A 206 24.54 16.26 6.92
CA GLY A 206 25.44 16.40 5.77
C GLY A 206 24.95 15.75 4.46
N ARG A 207 25.34 16.36 3.33
CA ARG A 207 25.06 15.87 1.95
C ARG A 207 25.83 14.58 1.57
N LYS A 208 26.81 14.14 2.38
CA LYS A 208 27.56 12.91 2.13
C LYS A 208 26.81 11.72 2.73
N ALA A 209 26.17 10.93 1.86
CA ALA A 209 25.73 9.55 2.10
C ALA A 209 25.29 9.23 3.54
N GLY A 210 24.36 10.03 4.07
CA GLY A 210 23.70 9.70 5.31
C GLY A 210 23.01 8.35 5.18
N ARG A 211 23.23 7.44 6.14
CA ARG A 211 22.53 6.14 6.20
C ARG A 211 21.02 6.39 6.04
N ARG A 212 20.40 5.74 5.05
CA ARG A 212 18.95 5.82 4.85
C ARG A 212 18.25 5.24 6.10
N PRO A 213 17.07 5.76 6.49
CA PRO A 213 16.33 5.18 7.61
C PRO A 213 16.03 3.69 7.38
N THR A 214 16.29 2.91 8.41
CA THR A 214 16.02 1.47 8.47
C THR A 214 14.54 1.19 8.73
N VAL A 215 14.11 -0.07 8.60
CA VAL A 215 12.76 -0.48 9.02
C VAL A 215 12.55 -0.16 10.51
N ALA A 216 13.55 -0.40 11.35
CA ALA A 216 13.52 -0.10 12.77
C ALA A 216 13.35 1.40 13.07
N ASP A 217 14.06 2.27 12.34
CA ASP A 217 13.92 3.73 12.49
C ASP A 217 12.48 4.19 12.18
N HIS A 218 11.90 3.68 11.08
CA HIS A 218 10.52 3.96 10.74
C HIS A 218 9.56 3.43 11.81
N LEU A 219 9.71 2.18 12.26
CA LEU A 219 8.86 1.58 13.28
C LEU A 219 8.87 2.37 14.60
N ALA A 220 10.03 2.90 15.00
CA ALA A 220 10.19 3.67 16.22
C ALA A 220 9.36 4.97 16.21
N THR A 221 9.16 5.56 15.03
CA THR A 221 8.43 6.83 14.87
C THR A 221 6.96 6.66 14.48
N LEU A 222 6.59 5.57 13.81
CA LEU A 222 5.21 5.31 13.38
C LEU A 222 4.29 5.03 14.58
N ARG A 223 3.11 5.63 14.54
CA ARG A 223 1.99 5.39 15.46
C ARG A 223 0.73 5.16 14.66
N LEU A 224 -0.12 4.31 15.22
CA LEU A 224 -1.43 4.01 14.68
C LEU A 224 -2.42 5.08 15.12
N LEU A 225 -3.32 5.43 14.21
CA LEU A 225 -4.45 6.32 14.45
C LEU A 225 -5.73 5.54 14.78
N GLU A 226 -5.79 4.28 14.37
CA GLU A 226 -6.92 3.38 14.60
C GLU A 226 -6.44 2.05 15.19
N GLU A 227 -7.30 1.41 15.97
CA GLU A 227 -7.02 0.11 16.63
C GLU A 227 -7.38 -1.09 15.74
N HIS A 228 -8.06 -0.85 14.62
CA HIS A 228 -8.52 -1.88 13.71
C HIS A 228 -7.89 -1.69 12.34
N VAL A 229 -7.46 -2.78 11.70
CA VAL A 229 -6.99 -2.70 10.33
C VAL A 229 -8.22 -2.62 9.44
N PRO A 230 -8.42 -1.49 8.72
CA PRO A 230 -9.40 -1.46 7.68
C PRO A 230 -8.92 -2.43 6.62
N PRO A 231 -9.76 -2.72 5.65
CA PRO A 231 -9.52 -3.95 4.93
C PRO A 231 -9.39 -3.76 3.43
N GLY A 232 -8.88 -4.79 2.75
CA GLY A 232 -8.36 -4.64 1.39
C GLY A 232 -7.30 -3.54 1.33
N VAL A 233 -6.37 -3.51 2.30
CA VAL A 233 -5.40 -2.42 2.45
C VAL A 233 -4.44 -2.40 1.28
N VAL A 234 -4.24 -1.20 0.72
CA VAL A 234 -3.19 -0.89 -0.23
C VAL A 234 -2.43 0.31 0.31
N LEU A 235 -1.16 0.11 0.66
CA LEU A 235 -0.28 1.21 1.06
C LEU A 235 -0.05 2.15 -0.13
N VAL A 236 -0.02 3.46 0.10
CA VAL A 236 0.23 4.44 -0.96
C VAL A 236 1.44 5.29 -0.61
N ASP A 237 2.43 5.30 -1.49
CA ASP A 237 3.64 6.10 -1.34
C ASP A 237 3.98 6.80 -2.67
N ASP A 238 4.79 7.85 -2.61
CA ASP A 238 5.21 8.57 -3.82
C ASP A 238 6.38 7.87 -4.51
N VAL A 239 7.53 7.81 -3.85
CA VAL A 239 8.77 7.24 -4.39
C VAL A 239 9.41 6.30 -3.39
N VAL A 240 9.58 5.05 -3.81
CA VAL A 240 10.21 4.01 -2.99
C VAL A 240 11.63 3.74 -3.46
N HIS A 241 12.55 3.57 -2.50
CA HIS A 241 13.94 3.19 -2.77
C HIS A 241 14.26 1.80 -2.22
N LEU A 242 14.26 1.63 -0.89
CA LEU A 242 14.54 0.33 -0.24
C LEU A 242 13.28 -0.32 0.34
N GLY A 243 12.11 0.33 0.23
CA GLY A 243 10.87 -0.18 0.82
C GLY A 243 10.79 -0.10 2.36
N SER A 244 11.77 0.47 3.06
CA SER A 244 11.79 0.48 4.54
C SER A 244 10.53 1.08 5.18
N ALA A 245 10.02 2.18 4.62
CA ALA A 245 8.79 2.83 5.11
C ALA A 245 7.54 1.96 4.89
N LEU A 246 7.42 1.36 3.70
CA LEU A 246 6.35 0.41 3.37
C LEU A 246 6.39 -0.80 4.30
N MET A 247 7.57 -1.38 4.49
CA MET A 247 7.76 -2.54 5.35
C MET A 247 7.40 -2.22 6.80
N ALA A 248 7.84 -1.07 7.32
CA ALA A 248 7.47 -0.66 8.67
C ALA A 248 5.95 -0.46 8.84
N CYS A 249 5.25 0.07 7.82
CA CYS A 249 3.79 0.15 7.83
C CYS A 249 3.16 -1.25 7.80
N ALA A 250 3.64 -2.14 6.92
CA ALA A 250 3.15 -3.51 6.81
C ALA A 250 3.31 -4.29 8.12
N THR A 251 4.47 -4.19 8.78
CA THR A 251 4.70 -4.78 10.10
C THR A 251 3.71 -4.27 11.14
N ARG A 252 3.37 -2.97 11.12
CA ARG A 252 2.35 -2.42 12.03
C ARG A 252 0.94 -2.95 11.74
N LEU A 253 0.58 -3.16 10.46
CA LEU A 253 -0.70 -3.79 10.10
C LEU A 253 -0.77 -5.22 10.64
N THR A 254 0.31 -6.00 10.48
CA THR A 254 0.37 -7.37 11.00
C THR A 254 0.29 -7.42 12.52
N HIS A 255 0.92 -6.49 13.23
CA HIS A 255 0.77 -6.38 14.69
C HIS A 255 -0.65 -6.04 15.14
N LEU A 256 -1.46 -5.41 14.28
CA LEU A 256 -2.89 -5.20 14.51
C LEU A 256 -3.77 -6.39 14.06
N GLY A 257 -3.15 -7.49 13.66
CA GLY A 257 -3.86 -8.71 13.28
C GLY A 257 -4.21 -8.83 11.80
N TRP A 258 -3.68 -7.97 10.91
CA TRP A 258 -3.82 -8.20 9.47
C TRP A 258 -3.05 -9.45 9.04
N GLN A 259 -3.77 -10.40 8.42
CA GLN A 259 -3.22 -11.67 7.93
C GLN A 259 -3.25 -11.80 6.40
N GLY A 260 -3.83 -10.81 5.71
CA GLY A 260 -3.96 -10.82 4.25
C GLY A 260 -2.71 -10.30 3.52
N GLN A 261 -2.81 -10.22 2.19
CA GLN A 261 -1.76 -9.62 1.37
C GLN A 261 -1.63 -8.13 1.69
N VAL A 262 -0.39 -7.63 1.84
CA VAL A 262 -0.12 -6.18 1.85
C VAL A 262 0.36 -5.79 0.45
N ASP A 263 -0.50 -5.07 -0.28
CA ASP A 263 -0.15 -4.44 -1.54
C ASP A 263 0.27 -2.98 -1.30
N ALA A 264 1.11 -2.44 -2.17
CA ALA A 264 1.46 -1.03 -2.20
C ALA A 264 1.35 -0.49 -3.63
N LEU A 265 0.77 0.69 -3.81
CA LEU A 265 0.82 1.45 -5.04
C LEU A 265 1.80 2.61 -4.87
N VAL A 266 2.80 2.65 -5.73
CA VAL A 266 3.82 3.70 -5.69
C VAL A 266 3.98 4.32 -7.06
N VAL A 267 4.19 5.64 -7.09
CA VAL A 267 4.33 6.35 -8.37
C VAL A 267 5.61 5.92 -9.05
N ALA A 268 6.70 5.85 -8.28
CA ALA A 268 7.97 5.40 -8.81
C ALA A 268 8.84 4.59 -7.84
N HIS A 269 9.69 3.75 -8.42
CA HIS A 269 10.77 3.06 -7.73
C HIS A 269 12.13 3.58 -8.19
N VAL A 270 13.05 3.88 -7.28
CA VAL A 270 14.41 4.36 -7.62
C VAL A 270 15.28 3.17 -8.05
N ARG A 271 15.89 3.25 -9.24
CA ARG A 271 16.78 2.17 -9.75
C ARG A 271 18.18 2.29 -9.15
N GLU A 272 18.80 1.14 -8.91
CA GLU A 272 20.26 1.06 -8.77
C GLU A 272 20.90 0.85 -10.16
N ALA A 273 22.13 1.34 -10.35
CA ALA A 273 22.76 1.46 -11.68
C ALA A 273 22.94 0.15 -12.46
N ASN A 274 22.80 -1.02 -11.83
CA ASN A 274 23.17 -2.33 -12.38
C ASN A 274 22.01 -3.33 -12.56
N VAL A 275 20.76 -2.90 -12.40
CA VAL A 275 19.59 -3.78 -12.60
C VAL A 275 19.09 -3.63 -14.04
N GLY A 276 19.00 -4.75 -14.76
CA GLY A 276 18.50 -4.78 -16.15
C GLY A 276 17.10 -4.18 -16.30
N GLU A 277 16.74 -3.75 -17.51
CA GLU A 277 15.47 -3.07 -17.77
C GLU A 277 14.26 -3.88 -17.26
N PRO A 278 13.53 -3.37 -16.27
CA PRO A 278 12.28 -3.99 -15.90
C PRO A 278 11.23 -3.62 -16.97
N ALA A 279 10.46 -4.61 -17.41
CA ALA A 279 9.29 -4.36 -18.24
C ALA A 279 8.32 -3.38 -17.53
N ASP A 280 7.63 -2.53 -18.31
CA ASP A 280 6.63 -1.59 -17.81
C ASP A 280 5.59 -2.33 -16.93
N GLY A 281 5.35 -1.84 -15.72
CA GLY A 281 4.38 -2.42 -14.79
C GLY A 281 4.80 -3.67 -14.00
N ARG A 282 6.09 -3.84 -13.64
CA ARG A 282 6.45 -4.93 -12.71
C ARG A 282 5.91 -4.71 -11.31
N GLU A 283 5.61 -5.84 -10.68
CA GLU A 283 5.40 -6.01 -9.26
C GLU A 283 6.77 -6.29 -8.60
N LEU A 284 7.16 -5.46 -7.63
CA LEU A 284 8.34 -5.67 -6.80
C LEU A 284 7.90 -6.31 -5.48
N ILE A 285 8.57 -7.36 -5.03
CA ILE A 285 8.28 -7.96 -3.73
C ILE A 285 9.36 -7.54 -2.76
N PHE A 286 9.02 -6.68 -1.80
CA PHE A 286 9.88 -6.40 -0.65
C PHE A 286 9.62 -7.44 0.42
N GLY A 287 10.63 -8.15 0.87
CA GLY A 287 10.58 -9.12 1.95
C GLY A 287 11.48 -8.74 3.12
N TRP A 288 11.06 -9.09 4.33
CA TRP A 288 11.81 -8.81 5.55
C TRP A 288 11.63 -9.91 6.59
N ASP A 289 12.74 -10.35 7.21
CA ASP A 289 12.77 -11.41 8.22
C ASP A 289 12.85 -10.88 9.66
N GLY A 290 12.85 -9.56 9.84
CA GLY A 290 13.01 -8.92 11.15
C GLY A 290 14.46 -8.76 11.62
N LYS A 291 15.45 -9.32 10.90
CA LYS A 291 16.86 -9.33 11.30
C LYS A 291 17.70 -8.31 10.55
N TRP A 292 17.40 -8.09 9.27
CA TRP A 292 18.13 -7.12 8.46
C TRP A 292 17.65 -5.69 8.72
N ASP A 293 18.54 -4.73 8.55
CA ASP A 293 18.19 -3.30 8.66
C ASP A 293 17.22 -2.83 7.57
N TYR A 294 17.31 -3.45 6.39
CA TYR A 294 16.56 -3.09 5.19
C TYR A 294 15.82 -4.30 4.63
N PRO A 295 14.68 -4.09 3.95
CA PRO A 295 14.03 -5.15 3.18
C PRO A 295 14.94 -5.65 2.07
N VAL A 296 14.86 -6.95 1.78
CA VAL A 296 15.39 -7.54 0.57
C VAL A 296 14.30 -7.49 -0.49
N TRP A 297 14.63 -7.14 -1.72
CA TRP A 297 13.64 -7.15 -2.79
C TRP A 297 13.95 -8.25 -3.80
N SER A 298 12.89 -8.86 -4.34
CA SER A 298 12.95 -9.82 -5.45
C SER A 298 11.95 -9.37 -6.52
N GLY A 299 12.36 -9.33 -7.79
CA GLY A 299 11.51 -8.91 -8.91
C GLY A 299 12.11 -9.21 -10.27
#